data_AF-A0A536SDQ8-F1
#
_entry.id   AF-A0A536SDQ8-F1
#
_cell.length_a   1.000
_cell.length_b   1.000
_cell.length_c   1.000
_cell.angle_alpha   90.00
_cell.angle_beta   90.00
_cell.angle_gamma   90.00
#
_symmetry.space_group_name_H-M   'P 1'
#
loop_
_entity.id
_entity.type
_entity.pdbx_description
1 polymer ?
#
loop_
_entity_poly.entity_id
_entity_poly.type
_entity_poly.pdbx_seq_one_letter_code
_entity_poly.pdbx_strand_id
1 'polypeptide(L)'
;MAQIIGGIGTSHVPTIAMAFDKGKQNDPDWQPLFRGYEAVAKWLAEKKPDVLFFCFNDHATTFFFDHYPTFALGVSDEYRIADEGLGQRAIPRLKSHA
;
A
#
# COMPACT_ATOMS: atom_id res chain seq x y z
N MET A 1 19.22 -18.78 -3.42
CA MET A 1 19.83 -17.52 -3.91
C MET A 1 18.76 -16.44 -3.83
N ALA A 2 19.08 -15.24 -3.35
CA ALA A 2 18.11 -14.13 -3.32
C ALA A 2 17.85 -13.62 -4.75
N GLN A 3 16.60 -13.36 -5.11
CA GLN A 3 16.20 -12.98 -6.47
C GLN A 3 15.18 -11.83 -6.44
N ILE A 4 15.42 -10.80 -7.25
CA ILE A 4 14.42 -9.79 -7.59
C ILE A 4 13.62 -10.33 -8.78
N ILE A 5 12.29 -10.45 -8.61
CA ILE A 5 11.43 -11.08 -9.62
C ILE A 5 10.65 -10.06 -10.48
N GLY A 6 10.65 -8.78 -10.11
CA GLY A 6 9.96 -7.72 -10.82
C GLY A 6 9.82 -6.42 -10.01
N GLY A 7 9.08 -5.46 -10.56
CA GLY A 7 8.75 -4.19 -9.91
C GLY A 7 7.35 -3.73 -10.31
N ILE A 8 6.67 -3.04 -9.41
CA ILE A 8 5.30 -2.54 -9.57
C ILE A 8 5.29 -1.05 -9.24
N GLY A 9 4.74 -0.23 -10.15
CA GLY A 9 4.45 1.17 -9.89
C GLY A 9 2.95 1.39 -9.84
N THR A 10 2.47 2.11 -8.82
CA THR A 10 1.06 2.50 -8.75
C THR A 10 0.84 3.80 -7.97
N SER A 11 -0.25 4.49 -8.27
CA SER A 11 -0.76 5.59 -7.44
C SER A 11 -1.22 5.08 -6.08
N HIS A 12 -1.04 5.90 -5.03
CA HIS A 12 -1.51 5.63 -3.67
C HIS A 12 -2.47 6.70 -3.14
N VAL A 13 -3.14 7.44 -4.03
CA VAL A 13 -4.07 8.49 -3.61
C VAL A 13 -5.19 7.90 -2.72
N PRO A 14 -5.60 8.59 -1.64
CA PRO A 14 -6.53 8.05 -0.65
C PRO A 14 -7.92 7.74 -1.23
N THR A 15 -8.28 8.38 -2.35
CA THR A 15 -9.55 8.15 -3.02
C THR A 15 -9.69 6.73 -3.56
N ILE A 16 -8.59 6.03 -3.86
CA ILE A 16 -8.59 4.61 -4.26
C ILE A 16 -9.08 3.73 -3.10
N ALA A 17 -8.52 3.94 -1.90
CA ALA A 17 -8.93 3.21 -0.70
C ALA A 17 -10.41 3.48 -0.38
N MET A 18 -10.82 4.75 -0.45
CA MET A 18 -12.21 5.14 -0.21
C MET A 18 -13.20 4.52 -1.21
N ALA A 19 -12.85 4.46 -2.49
CA ALA A 19 -13.67 3.81 -3.50
C ALA A 19 -13.76 2.30 -3.26
N PHE A 20 -12.64 1.66 -2.90
CA PHE A 20 -12.60 0.23 -2.60
C PHE A 20 -13.48 -0.12 -1.40
N ASP A 21 -13.35 0.64 -0.31
CA ASP A 21 -14.10 0.41 0.93
C ASP A 21 -15.61 0.64 0.76
N LYS A 22 -16.00 1.53 -0.15
CA LYS A 22 -17.41 1.80 -0.49
C LYS A 22 -17.98 0.84 -1.54
N GLY A 23 -17.24 -0.18 -1.97
CA GLY A 23 -17.76 -1.15 -2.94
C GLY A 23 -17.90 -0.58 -4.37
N LYS A 24 -17.17 0.48 -4.72
CA LYS A 24 -17.31 1.20 -6.00
C LYS A 24 -16.52 0.59 -7.16
N GLN A 25 -16.02 -0.63 -7.03
CA GLN A 25 -15.14 -1.25 -8.03
C GLN A 25 -15.84 -1.44 -9.39
N ASN A 26 -17.17 -1.49 -9.41
CA ASN A 26 -17.99 -1.60 -10.62
C ASN A 26 -18.62 -0.27 -11.06
N ASP A 27 -18.43 0.83 -10.31
CA ASP A 27 -18.93 2.15 -10.72
C ASP A 27 -18.19 2.60 -11.99
N PRO A 28 -18.87 3.19 -13.00
CA PRO A 28 -18.23 3.55 -14.28
C PRO A 28 -16.98 4.44 -14.16
N ASP A 29 -16.96 5.35 -13.17
CA ASP A 29 -15.84 6.25 -12.93
C ASP A 29 -14.60 5.54 -12.34
N TRP A 30 -14.81 4.39 -11.68
CA TRP A 30 -13.78 3.67 -10.93
C TRP A 30 -13.37 2.34 -11.58
N GLN A 31 -14.27 1.73 -12.34
CA GLN A 31 -14.07 0.44 -12.97
C GLN A 31 -12.80 0.38 -13.83
N PRO A 32 -12.45 1.39 -14.65
CA PRO A 32 -11.23 1.33 -15.45
C PRO A 32 -9.97 1.21 -14.60
N LEU A 33 -9.92 1.91 -13.46
CA LEU A 33 -8.81 1.85 -12.52
C LEU A 33 -8.69 0.44 -11.91
N PHE A 34 -9.79 -0.09 -11.37
CA PHE A 34 -9.77 -1.41 -10.71
C PHE A 34 -9.51 -2.56 -11.68
N ARG A 35 -10.00 -2.46 -12.92
CA ARG A 35 -9.62 -3.39 -14.00
C ARG A 35 -8.13 -3.33 -14.31
N GLY A 36 -7.53 -2.14 -14.28
CA GLY A 36 -6.08 -1.96 -14.44
C GLY A 36 -5.24 -2.72 -13.40
N TYR A 37 -5.77 -2.91 -12.19
CA TYR A 37 -5.08 -3.65 -11.12
C TYR A 37 -5.16 -5.18 -11.26
N GLU A 38 -6.04 -5.73 -12.12
CA GLU A 38 -6.25 -7.19 -12.22
C GLU A 38 -4.97 -7.93 -12.66
N ALA A 39 -4.20 -7.35 -13.59
CA ALA A 39 -2.97 -7.97 -14.09
C ALA A 39 -1.90 -8.10 -13.00
N VAL A 40 -1.72 -7.04 -12.19
CA VAL A 40 -0.73 -7.07 -11.10
C VAL A 40 -1.20 -7.94 -9.94
N ALA A 41 -2.49 -7.95 -9.62
CA ALA A 41 -3.06 -8.84 -8.61
C ALA A 41 -2.84 -10.31 -8.99
N LYS A 42 -3.10 -10.67 -10.26
CA LYS A 42 -2.84 -12.00 -10.80
C LYS A 42 -1.35 -12.36 -10.74
N TRP A 43 -0.47 -11.44 -11.17
CA TRP A 43 0.97 -11.66 -11.13
C TRP A 43 1.48 -11.90 -9.71
N LEU A 44 1.02 -11.12 -8.72
CA LEU A 44 1.37 -11.32 -7.31
C LEU A 44 0.88 -12.68 -6.79
N ALA A 45 -0.34 -13.09 -7.14
CA ALA A 45 -0.89 -14.38 -6.75
C ALA A 45 -0.14 -15.58 -7.36
N GLU A 46 0.37 -15.42 -8.59
CA GLU A 46 1.16 -16.44 -9.29
C GLU A 46 2.60 -16.50 -8.78
N LYS A 47 3.24 -15.34 -8.62
CA LYS A 47 4.66 -15.25 -8.26
C LYS A 47 4.94 -15.44 -6.79
N LYS A 48 3.97 -15.14 -5.92
CA LYS A 48 4.05 -15.30 -4.46
C LYS A 48 5.39 -14.80 -3.91
N PRO A 49 5.74 -13.51 -4.09
CA PRO A 49 6.97 -12.97 -3.54
C PRO A 49 6.97 -13.13 -2.01
N ASP A 50 8.11 -13.55 -1.45
CA ASP A 50 8.30 -13.63 0.00
C ASP A 50 8.32 -12.24 0.65
N VAL A 51 8.83 -11.24 -0.08
CA VAL A 51 9.01 -9.86 0.38
C VAL A 51 8.58 -8.87 -0.70
N LEU A 52 7.88 -7.82 -0.29
CA LEU A 52 7.70 -6.60 -1.07
C LEU A 52 8.55 -5.48 -0.49
N PHE A 53 9.57 -5.04 -1.22
CA PHE A 53 10.29 -3.82 -0.88
C PHE A 53 9.43 -2.62 -1.31
N PHE A 54 8.74 -2.00 -0.35
CA PHE A 54 7.67 -1.03 -0.61
C PHE A 54 8.15 0.41 -0.38
N CYS A 55 8.26 1.18 -1.47
CA CYS A 55 8.64 2.60 -1.40
C CYS A 55 7.38 3.48 -1.42
N PHE A 56 7.24 4.36 -0.44
CA PHE A 56 6.18 5.37 -0.39
C PHE A 56 6.66 6.58 0.43
N ASN A 57 5.91 7.68 0.37
CA ASN A 57 6.06 8.80 1.30
C ASN A 57 4.93 8.79 2.34
N ASP A 58 5.28 9.14 3.57
CA ASP A 58 4.30 9.56 4.56
C ASP A 58 3.72 10.94 4.17
N HIS A 59 2.45 11.16 4.48
CA HIS A 59 1.73 12.40 4.15
C HIS A 59 1.59 13.31 5.39
N ALA A 60 2.69 13.49 6.12
CA ALA A 60 2.74 14.23 7.38
C ALA A 60 1.83 13.65 8.47
N THR A 61 1.74 12.32 8.51
CA THR A 61 0.96 11.56 9.49
C THR A 61 1.89 11.02 10.58
N THR A 62 2.90 10.24 10.18
CA THR A 62 3.88 9.65 11.10
C THR A 62 5.12 10.52 11.21
N PHE A 63 5.59 11.06 10.08
CA PHE A 63 6.74 11.95 10.03
C PHE A 63 6.25 13.39 9.92
N PHE A 64 6.28 14.13 11.01
CA PHE A 64 5.92 15.54 11.03
C PHE A 64 7.16 16.43 10.86
N PHE A 65 6.97 17.75 10.74
CA PHE A 65 8.06 18.66 10.36
C PHE A 65 9.19 18.79 11.40
N ASP A 66 8.95 18.36 12.64
CA ASP A 66 9.97 18.26 13.69
C ASP A 66 10.85 17.00 13.55
N HIS A 67 10.44 16.02 12.75
CA HIS A 67 11.19 14.80 12.45
C HIS A 67 10.86 14.27 11.03
N TYR A 68 11.49 14.86 10.01
CA TYR A 68 11.21 14.61 8.59
C TYR A 68 12.46 14.15 7.81
N PRO A 69 12.82 12.85 7.86
CA PRO A 69 14.02 12.34 7.20
C PRO A 69 13.87 12.28 5.67
N THR A 70 14.98 12.41 4.94
CA THR A 70 14.99 12.18 3.48
C THR A 70 14.71 10.72 3.13
N PHE A 71 15.30 9.79 3.88
CA PHE A 71 15.06 8.35 3.76
C PHE A 71 14.84 7.75 5.13
N ALA A 72 13.76 6.99 5.28
CA ALA A 72 13.49 6.16 6.43
C ALA A 72 13.34 4.70 5.99
N LEU A 73 13.87 3.77 6.78
CA LEU A 73 13.72 2.34 6.56
C LEU A 73 12.91 1.73 7.70
N GLY A 74 11.76 1.15 7.36
CA GLY A 74 10.97 0.38 8.32
C GLY A 74 11.71 -0.91 8.72
N VAL A 75 11.93 -1.09 10.02
CA VAL A 75 12.59 -2.28 10.59
C VAL A 75 11.76 -2.94 11.69
N SER A 76 10.50 -2.56 11.81
CA SER A 76 9.55 -3.12 12.80
C SER A 76 9.04 -4.49 12.36
N ASP A 77 8.68 -5.35 13.31
CA ASP A 77 8.06 -6.66 13.05
C ASP A 77 6.63 -6.53 12.51
N GLU A 78 5.92 -5.46 12.90
CA GLU A 78 4.58 -5.13 12.43
C GLU A 78 4.43 -3.63 12.15
N TYR A 79 3.56 -3.31 11.18
CA TYR A 79 3.14 -1.95 10.85
C TYR A 79 1.64 -1.82 11.12
N ARG A 80 1.31 -0.87 11.99
CA ARG A 80 -0.08 -0.51 12.30
C ARG A 80 -0.60 0.45 11.23
N ILE A 81 -1.90 0.41 11.00
CA ILE A 81 -2.55 1.39 10.14
C ILE A 81 -2.61 2.71 10.91
N ALA A 82 -2.14 3.78 10.28
CA ALA A 82 -2.16 5.10 10.90
C ALA A 82 -3.59 5.64 11.00
N ASP A 83 -3.82 6.52 11.97
CA ASP A 83 -4.99 7.39 12.00
C ASP A 83 -4.63 8.68 11.29
N GLU A 84 -5.27 8.93 10.13
CA GLU A 84 -5.05 10.12 9.31
C GLU A 84 -6.10 11.23 9.60
N GLY A 85 -6.75 11.17 10.76
CA GLY A 85 -7.77 12.13 11.21
C GLY A 85 -9.21 11.67 11.03
N LEU A 86 -9.43 10.45 10.55
CA LEU A 86 -10.76 9.83 10.38
C LEU A 86 -10.90 8.51 11.16
N GLY A 87 -9.95 8.22 12.06
CA GLY A 87 -9.83 6.93 12.72
C GLY A 87 -9.00 5.95 11.88
N GLN A 88 -8.51 4.90 12.55
CA GLN A 88 -7.77 3.83 11.90
C GLN A 88 -8.67 3.06 10.92
N ARG A 89 -8.23 2.92 9.66
CA ARG A 89 -8.93 2.08 8.66
C ARG A 89 -8.96 0.61 9.11
N ALA A 90 -10.11 -0.03 8.99
CA ALA A 90 -10.37 -1.39 9.47
C ALA A 90 -9.78 -2.48 8.55
N ILE A 91 -8.46 -2.47 8.36
CA ILE A 91 -7.71 -3.52 7.67
C ILE A 91 -6.67 -4.14 8.62
N PRO A 92 -6.26 -5.40 8.38
CA PRO A 92 -5.26 -6.06 9.22
C PRO A 92 -3.94 -5.27 9.26
N ARG A 93 -3.23 -5.38 10.39
CA ARG A 93 -1.85 -4.89 10.48
C ARG A 93 -0.98 -5.64 9.48
N LEU A 94 -0.03 -4.93 8.89
CA LEU A 94 0.94 -5.53 7.98
C LEU A 94 2.07 -6.16 8.80
N LYS A 95 2.31 -7.45 8.60
CA LYS A 95 3.50 -8.11 9.15
C LYS A 95 4.71 -7.78 8.28
N SER A 96 5.85 -7.58 8.92
CA SER A 96 7.14 -7.59 8.26
C SER A 96 7.53 -9.03 7.87
N HIS A 97 8.67 -9.17 7.19
CA HIS A 97 9.22 -10.47 6.80
C HIS A 97 10.17 -11.08 7.87
N ALA A 98 10.32 -10.42 9.02
CA ALA A 98 11.14 -10.90 10.14
C ALA A 98 10.48 -12.09 10.86
#